data_AF-A0A9E4WYZ1-F1
#
_entry.id   AF-A0A9E4WYZ1-F1
#
_cell.length_a   1.000
_cell.length_b   1.000
_cell.length_c   1.000
_cell.angle_alpha   90.00
_cell.angle_beta   90.00
_cell.angle_gamma   90.00
#
_symmetry.space_group_name_H-M   'P 1'
#
loop_
_entity.id
_entity.type
_entity.pdbx_description
1 polymer ?
#
loop_
_entity_poly.entity_id
_entity_poly.type
_entity_poly.pdbx_seq_one_letter_code
_entity_poly.pdbx_strand_id
1 'polypeptide(L)'
;SVVSKLLEVHVDGEYRDMALVDVALSRERFVATRAIWDMSTIFEVFLTRAEPSSIGLSSVGARLQPLSLTDEGGLYYRIGESAGQDGQGGREAAANSASVLAPIAPGVVCRVPIACWRPLPIGELSPVEQRYCTIALDGERAFSVTPAQRVEVGVNRNGPPVVQVDAALSQAAELGIFRE
;
A
#
# COMPACT_ATOMS: atom_id res chain seq x y z
N SER A 1 -5.44 0.17 -23.32
CA SER A 1 -5.59 0.17 -21.86
C SER A 1 -4.74 -0.94 -21.28
N VAL A 2 -4.45 -0.89 -19.98
CA VAL A 2 -3.80 -1.99 -19.24
C VAL A 2 -4.75 -2.45 -18.16
N VAL A 3 -4.93 -3.76 -17.97
CA VAL A 3 -5.74 -4.30 -16.87
C VAL A 3 -4.99 -4.06 -15.57
N SER A 4 -5.59 -3.31 -14.64
CA SER A 4 -4.94 -3.03 -13.37
C SER A 4 -4.89 -4.26 -12.47
N LYS A 5 -4.01 -4.19 -11.50
CA LYS A 5 -4.05 -5.03 -10.32
C LYS A 5 -5.10 -4.48 -9.34
N LEU A 6 -5.53 -5.33 -8.42
CA LEU A 6 -6.31 -4.96 -7.24
C LEU A 6 -5.85 -5.81 -6.05
N LEU A 7 -6.04 -5.28 -4.84
CA LEU A 7 -5.91 -5.99 -3.58
C LEU A 7 -7.30 -6.40 -3.12
N GLU A 8 -7.47 -7.67 -2.75
CA GLU A 8 -8.70 -8.18 -2.15
C GLU A 8 -8.49 -8.38 -0.67
N VAL A 9 -9.40 -7.86 0.14
CA VAL A 9 -9.42 -8.06 1.58
C VAL A 9 -10.49 -9.07 1.92
N HIS A 10 -10.07 -10.15 2.56
CA HIS A 10 -10.94 -11.22 3.05
C HIS A 10 -11.01 -11.17 4.57
N VAL A 11 -12.20 -11.38 5.12
CA VAL A 11 -12.45 -11.46 6.56
C VAL A 11 -13.17 -12.77 6.85
N ASP A 12 -12.57 -13.60 7.70
CA ASP A 12 -13.09 -14.92 8.07
C ASP A 12 -13.32 -15.84 6.84
N GLY A 13 -12.47 -15.69 5.81
CA GLY A 13 -12.53 -16.44 4.57
C GLY A 13 -13.47 -15.85 3.50
N GLU A 14 -14.24 -14.83 3.84
CA GLU A 14 -15.21 -14.20 2.94
C GLU A 14 -14.66 -12.90 2.35
N TYR A 15 -14.93 -12.65 1.07
CA TYR A 15 -14.58 -11.39 0.42
C TYR A 15 -15.30 -10.22 1.12
N ARG A 16 -14.54 -9.20 1.53
CA ARG A 16 -15.06 -8.05 2.26
C ARG A 16 -15.08 -6.77 1.45
N ASP A 17 -13.96 -6.42 0.81
CA ASP A 17 -13.76 -5.21 -0.01
C ASP A 17 -12.45 -5.34 -0.81
N MET A 18 -12.14 -4.34 -1.65
CA MET A 18 -10.95 -4.27 -2.49
C MET A 18 -10.29 -2.89 -2.49
N ALA A 19 -9.01 -2.81 -2.86
CA ALA A 19 -8.30 -1.56 -3.12
C ALA A 19 -7.53 -1.63 -4.43
N LEU A 20 -7.42 -0.52 -5.16
CA LEU A 20 -6.71 -0.48 -6.44
C LEU A 20 -5.23 -0.18 -6.29
N VAL A 21 -4.84 0.54 -5.23
CA VAL A 21 -3.50 1.05 -5.00
C VAL A 21 -2.92 0.46 -3.72
N ASP A 22 -3.59 0.68 -2.60
CA ASP A 22 -3.06 0.32 -1.29
C ASP A 22 -4.13 -0.11 -0.27
N VAL A 23 -3.74 -1.07 0.56
CA VAL A 23 -4.43 -1.45 1.79
C VAL A 23 -3.49 -1.13 2.94
N ALA A 24 -3.91 -0.23 3.83
CA ALA A 24 -3.12 0.20 4.97
C ALA A 24 -3.81 -0.18 6.29
N LEU A 25 -3.04 -0.71 7.24
CA LEU A 25 -3.56 -1.13 8.52
C LEU A 25 -3.06 -0.20 9.62
N SER A 26 -4.00 0.40 10.34
CA SER A 26 -3.76 1.34 11.42
C SER A 26 -4.16 0.77 12.78
N ARG A 27 -3.37 1.09 13.81
CA ARG A 27 -3.65 0.74 15.20
C ARG A 27 -4.83 1.52 15.80
N GLU A 28 -5.36 2.53 15.10
CA GLU A 28 -6.51 3.29 15.55
C GLU A 28 -7.81 2.49 15.50
N ARG A 29 -8.61 2.61 16.57
CA ARG A 29 -9.86 1.86 16.75
C ARG A 29 -11.09 2.58 16.21
N PHE A 30 -10.99 3.88 15.92
CA PHE A 30 -12.10 4.71 15.48
C PHE A 30 -11.64 5.66 14.40
N VAL A 31 -12.19 5.50 13.21
CA VAL A 31 -12.00 6.45 12.13
C VAL A 31 -13.34 7.18 11.96
N ALA A 32 -13.43 8.36 12.56
CA ALA A 32 -14.46 9.32 12.21
C ALA A 32 -14.23 9.80 10.77
N THR A 33 -15.15 10.61 10.24
CA THR A 33 -15.11 11.07 8.85
C THR A 33 -13.78 11.76 8.49
N ARG A 34 -12.95 11.02 7.73
CA ARG A 34 -11.83 11.44 6.86
C ARG A 34 -10.43 11.43 7.48
N ALA A 35 -9.53 10.81 6.71
CA ALA A 35 -8.06 10.76 6.78
C ALA A 35 -7.44 9.74 7.76
N ILE A 36 -7.37 8.48 7.32
CA ILE A 36 -6.44 7.49 7.89
C ILE A 36 -5.06 7.73 7.26
N TRP A 37 -4.32 8.73 7.74
CA TRP A 37 -2.99 9.01 7.21
C TRP A 37 -1.96 9.36 8.30
N ASP A 38 -2.25 9.07 9.56
CA ASP A 38 -1.21 9.14 10.58
C ASP A 38 -0.28 7.93 10.46
N MET A 39 0.87 8.16 9.81
CA MET A 39 1.94 7.17 9.66
C MET A 39 2.40 6.54 10.97
N SER A 40 2.26 7.25 12.11
CA SER A 40 2.65 6.71 13.42
C SER A 40 1.74 5.55 13.85
N THR A 41 0.52 5.52 13.32
CA THR A 41 -0.48 4.50 13.63
C THR A 41 -0.44 3.34 12.66
N ILE A 42 0.11 3.54 11.46
CA ILE A 42 0.20 2.51 10.43
C ILE A 42 1.27 1.49 10.82
N PHE A 43 0.96 0.20 10.65
CA PHE A 43 1.88 -0.88 10.98
C PHE A 43 2.12 -1.85 9.82
N GLU A 44 1.12 -2.10 8.98
CA GLU A 44 1.24 -2.95 7.79
C GLU A 44 0.63 -2.27 6.57
N VAL A 45 1.23 -2.50 5.41
CA VAL A 45 0.79 -1.96 4.13
C VAL A 45 0.98 -2.99 3.02
N PHE A 46 -0.04 -3.09 2.17
CA PHE A 46 -0.07 -3.88 0.96
C PHE A 46 -0.26 -2.93 -0.22
N LEU A 47 0.49 -3.13 -1.30
CA LEU A 47 0.50 -2.25 -2.47
C LEU A 47 0.32 -3.08 -3.75
N THR A 48 -0.48 -2.57 -4.69
CA THR A 48 -0.46 -3.05 -6.08
C THR A 48 0.64 -2.39 -6.90
N ARG A 49 1.06 -1.18 -6.52
CA ARG A 49 2.07 -0.38 -7.20
C ARG A 49 2.85 0.46 -6.21
N ALA A 50 4.09 0.73 -6.54
CA ALA A 50 5.05 1.46 -5.74
C ALA A 50 5.97 2.24 -6.70
N GLU A 51 5.47 3.35 -7.23
CA GLU A 51 6.20 4.15 -8.21
C GLU A 51 7.11 5.18 -7.51
N PRO A 52 8.39 5.35 -7.93
CA PRO A 52 9.32 6.26 -7.25
C PRO A 52 8.91 7.73 -7.20
N SER A 53 8.03 8.16 -8.12
CA SER A 53 7.44 9.50 -8.22
C SER A 53 6.24 9.70 -7.29
N SER A 54 5.74 8.64 -6.65
CA SER A 54 4.57 8.71 -5.75
C SER A 54 4.90 9.42 -4.43
N ILE A 55 3.84 9.88 -3.75
CA ILE A 55 3.88 10.41 -2.38
C ILE A 55 3.00 9.50 -1.50
N GLY A 56 3.30 9.40 -0.21
CA GLY A 56 2.54 8.59 0.76
C GLY A 56 3.06 7.17 0.88
N LEU A 57 2.17 6.22 1.18
CA LEU A 57 2.54 4.82 1.46
C LEU A 57 3.21 4.13 0.28
N SER A 58 2.70 4.36 -0.92
CA SER A 58 3.30 3.83 -2.16
C SER A 58 4.75 4.29 -2.35
N SER A 59 5.11 5.50 -1.87
CA SER A 59 6.47 6.01 -1.98
C SER A 59 7.44 5.26 -1.06
N VAL A 60 7.00 4.84 0.13
CA VAL A 60 7.78 4.01 1.05
C VAL A 60 8.09 2.67 0.38
N GLY A 61 7.07 2.02 -0.19
CA GLY A 61 7.24 0.79 -0.96
C GLY A 61 8.24 0.95 -2.12
N ALA A 62 8.17 2.07 -2.83
CA ALA A 62 9.04 2.33 -3.99
C ALA A 62 10.52 2.47 -3.61
N ARG A 63 10.81 2.84 -2.35
CA ARG A 63 12.19 2.86 -1.82
C ARG A 63 12.72 1.48 -1.47
N LEU A 64 11.85 0.49 -1.29
CA LEU A 64 12.21 -0.90 -1.03
C LEU A 64 12.36 -1.66 -2.33
N GLN A 65 11.31 -1.63 -3.16
CA GLN A 65 11.28 -2.22 -4.48
C GLN A 65 10.28 -1.46 -5.34
N PRO A 66 10.73 -0.73 -6.38
CA PRO A 66 9.82 -0.13 -7.35
C PRO A 66 8.91 -1.18 -7.99
N LEU A 67 7.63 -0.86 -8.11
CA LEU A 67 6.60 -1.72 -8.69
C LEU A 67 5.66 -0.89 -9.55
N SER A 68 5.65 -1.12 -10.85
CA SER A 68 4.79 -0.40 -11.79
C SER A 68 3.39 -1.01 -11.89
N LEU A 69 2.49 -0.32 -12.60
CA LEU A 69 1.17 -0.83 -12.97
C LEU A 69 1.24 -2.13 -13.78
N THR A 70 2.25 -2.27 -14.63
CA THR A 70 2.42 -3.41 -15.55
C THR A 70 3.12 -4.60 -14.92
N ASP A 71 3.91 -4.40 -13.87
CA ASP A 71 4.63 -5.49 -13.19
C ASP A 71 3.68 -6.45 -12.48
N GLU A 72 4.02 -7.73 -12.44
CA GLU A 72 3.23 -8.76 -11.75
C GLU A 72 3.31 -8.64 -10.23
N GLY A 73 2.24 -9.08 -9.55
CA GLY A 73 2.19 -9.13 -8.09
C GLY A 73 2.06 -7.76 -7.40
N GLY A 74 2.24 -7.78 -6.09
CA GLY A 74 2.17 -6.64 -5.20
C GLY A 74 3.43 -6.51 -4.34
N LEU A 75 3.37 -5.58 -3.39
CA LEU A 75 4.42 -5.40 -2.38
C LEU A 75 3.77 -5.33 -1.00
N TYR A 76 4.36 -6.03 -0.04
CA TYR A 76 3.99 -5.94 1.37
C TYR A 76 5.16 -5.43 2.19
N TYR A 77 4.89 -4.54 3.13
CA TYR A 77 5.85 -4.16 4.15
C TYR A 77 5.20 -3.90 5.50
N ARG A 78 5.99 -4.14 6.55
CA ARG A 78 5.64 -3.81 7.93
C ARG A 78 6.52 -2.67 8.43
N ILE A 79 5.90 -1.63 8.98
CA ILE A 79 6.59 -0.51 9.59
C ILE A 79 7.14 -0.96 10.95
N GLY A 80 8.43 -0.74 11.16
CA GLY A 80 9.08 -1.03 12.43
C GLY A 80 8.76 0.02 13.49
N GLU A 81 8.94 -0.34 14.75
CA GLU A 81 8.92 0.66 15.83
C GLU A 81 10.20 1.50 15.72
N SER A 82 10.06 2.83 15.77
CA SER A 82 11.20 3.73 15.87
C SER A 82 12.00 3.37 17.10
N ALA A 83 13.22 2.85 16.91
CA ALA A 83 14.16 2.70 18.00
C ALA A 83 14.34 4.09 18.62
N GLY A 84 14.06 4.22 19.92
CA GLY A 84 14.53 5.37 20.67
C GLY A 84 16.02 5.53 20.37
N GLN A 85 16.45 6.77 20.16
CA GLN A 85 17.86 7.12 20.22
C GLN A 85 18.30 6.79 21.64
N ASP A 86 18.76 5.55 21.87
CA ASP A 86 19.44 5.00 23.05
C ASP A 86 19.12 3.50 23.13
N GLY A 87 19.95 2.68 22.51
CA GLY A 87 19.75 1.23 22.56
C GLY A 87 20.67 0.46 21.63
N GLN A 88 21.93 0.32 22.02
CA GLN A 88 22.73 -0.85 21.64
C GLN A 88 22.00 -2.10 22.14
N GLY A 89 21.21 -2.72 21.28
CA GLY A 89 20.56 -4.00 21.52
C GLY A 89 20.54 -4.75 20.21
N GLY A 90 21.33 -5.82 20.12
CA GLY A 90 21.40 -6.68 18.95
C GLY A 90 20.02 -7.21 18.60
N ARG A 91 19.36 -6.58 17.63
CA ARG A 91 18.23 -7.17 16.93
C ARG A 91 18.82 -7.95 15.78
N GLU A 92 18.68 -9.28 15.82
CA GLU A 92 18.81 -10.09 14.62
C GLU A 92 17.97 -9.41 13.53
N ALA A 93 18.65 -8.88 12.51
CA ALA A 93 17.97 -8.24 11.41
C ALA A 93 17.10 -9.31 10.76
N ALA A 94 15.78 -9.18 10.93
CA ALA A 94 14.84 -10.00 10.19
C ALA A 94 15.19 -9.87 8.69
N ALA A 95 15.04 -10.97 7.95
CA ALA A 95 15.26 -10.94 6.51
C ALA A 95 14.45 -9.77 5.92
N ASN A 96 15.15 -8.88 5.20
CA ASN A 96 14.61 -7.67 4.57
C ASN A 96 14.14 -6.53 5.52
N SER A 97 14.76 -6.33 6.69
CA SER A 97 14.61 -5.07 7.44
C SER A 97 15.35 -3.90 6.77
N ALA A 98 14.81 -2.68 6.84
CA ALA A 98 15.43 -1.49 6.22
C ALA A 98 15.03 -0.18 6.92
N SER A 99 15.68 0.93 6.56
CA SER A 99 15.23 2.28 6.92
C SER A 99 15.26 3.16 5.68
N VAL A 100 14.09 3.65 5.25
CA VAL A 100 13.95 4.39 3.99
C VAL A 100 13.59 5.84 4.23
N LEU A 101 14.09 6.73 3.36
CA LEU A 101 13.69 8.14 3.33
C LEU A 101 12.63 8.30 2.24
N ALA A 102 11.40 8.66 2.62
CA ALA A 102 10.26 8.67 1.71
C ALA A 102 9.43 9.97 1.84
N PRO A 103 8.93 10.53 0.72
CA PRO A 103 7.97 11.62 0.75
C PRO A 103 6.60 11.08 1.16
N ILE A 104 6.17 11.40 2.38
CA ILE A 104 4.90 10.91 2.93
C ILE A 104 3.74 11.85 2.61
N ALA A 105 4.01 13.16 2.56
CA ALA A 105 3.05 14.19 2.20
C ALA A 105 3.76 15.34 1.48
N PRO A 106 3.03 16.24 0.80
CA PRO A 106 3.63 17.45 0.23
C PRO A 106 4.43 18.23 1.27
N GLY A 107 5.72 18.46 1.00
CA GLY A 107 6.64 19.13 1.91
C GLY A 107 7.15 18.30 3.10
N VAL A 108 6.75 17.02 3.21
CA VAL A 108 7.12 16.14 4.34
C VAL A 108 7.87 14.92 3.82
N VAL A 109 9.18 14.88 4.10
CA VAL A 109 10.05 13.73 3.87
C VAL A 109 10.54 13.23 5.22
N CYS A 110 10.25 11.98 5.54
CA CYS A 110 10.67 11.39 6.82
C CYS A 110 11.33 10.03 6.64
N ARG A 111 12.10 9.65 7.65
CA ARG A 111 12.74 8.34 7.72
C ARG A 111 11.74 7.34 8.30
N VAL A 112 11.43 6.29 7.54
CA VAL A 112 10.50 5.23 7.93
C VAL A 112 11.30 3.96 8.24
N PRO A 113 11.25 3.45 9.48
CA PRO A 113 11.80 2.14 9.80
C PRO A 113 10.90 1.03 9.23
N ILE A 114 11.51 0.04 8.59
CA ILE A 114 10.83 -1.11 7.98
C ILE A 114 11.30 -2.37 8.71
N ALA A 115 10.38 -3.03 9.40
CA ALA A 115 10.67 -4.26 10.14
C ALA A 115 10.95 -5.42 9.17
N CYS A 116 10.13 -5.54 8.13
CA CYS A 116 10.31 -6.50 7.05
C CYS A 116 9.50 -6.07 5.83
N TRP A 117 9.87 -6.59 4.67
CA TRP A 117 9.09 -6.45 3.44
C TRP A 117 9.32 -7.66 2.52
N ARG A 118 8.36 -7.89 1.62
CA ARG A 118 8.46 -8.93 0.58
C ARG A 118 7.54 -8.62 -0.60
N PRO A 119 7.85 -9.13 -1.80
CA PRO A 119 6.88 -9.21 -2.88
C PRO A 119 5.65 -10.03 -2.48
N LEU A 120 4.50 -9.68 -3.03
CA LEU A 120 3.25 -10.43 -2.92
C LEU A 120 2.96 -11.13 -4.25
N PRO A 121 3.05 -12.46 -4.33
CA PRO A 121 2.64 -13.20 -5.52
C PRO A 121 1.14 -13.08 -5.76
N ILE A 122 0.74 -13.14 -7.03
CA ILE A 122 -0.68 -13.19 -7.40
C ILE A 122 -1.30 -14.50 -6.91
N GLY A 123 -2.51 -14.42 -6.37
CA GLY A 123 -3.27 -15.57 -5.88
C GLY A 123 -2.84 -16.09 -4.49
N GLU A 124 -1.83 -15.48 -3.85
CA GLU A 124 -1.46 -15.78 -2.48
C GLU A 124 -2.19 -14.86 -1.49
N LEU A 125 -2.91 -15.45 -0.54
CA LEU A 125 -3.50 -14.72 0.57
C LEU A 125 -2.47 -14.56 1.69
N SER A 126 -2.19 -13.30 2.02
CA SER A 126 -1.25 -12.94 3.08
C SER A 126 -2.00 -12.62 4.36
N PRO A 127 -1.73 -13.34 5.46
CA PRO A 127 -2.38 -13.08 6.73
C PRO A 127 -1.91 -11.77 7.33
N VAL A 128 -2.85 -11.07 7.94
CA VAL A 128 -2.63 -9.84 8.70
C VAL A 128 -2.47 -10.16 10.19
N GLU A 129 -1.70 -9.35 10.93
CA GLU A 129 -1.63 -9.43 12.40
C GLU A 129 -3.02 -9.30 13.05
N GLN A 130 -3.44 -10.32 13.80
CA GLN A 130 -4.73 -10.32 14.50
C GLN A 130 -4.72 -9.33 15.67
N ARG A 131 -5.34 -8.17 15.47
CA ARG A 131 -5.49 -7.13 16.48
C ARG A 131 -6.70 -6.24 16.20
N TYR A 132 -7.05 -5.40 17.17
CA TYR A 132 -7.95 -4.27 16.90
C TYR A 132 -7.23 -3.29 15.98
N CYS A 133 -7.71 -3.16 14.75
CA CYS A 133 -7.16 -2.23 13.78
C CYS A 133 -8.24 -1.73 12.83
N THR A 134 -7.92 -0.64 12.15
CA THR A 134 -8.70 -0.14 11.02
C THR A 134 -7.95 -0.41 9.73
N ILE A 135 -8.67 -0.97 8.75
CA ILE A 135 -8.18 -1.23 7.41
C ILE A 135 -8.64 -0.08 6.52
N ALA A 136 -7.69 0.65 5.93
CA ALA A 136 -7.91 1.71 4.96
C ALA A 136 -7.68 1.16 3.55
N LEU A 137 -8.55 1.55 2.62
CA LEU A 137 -8.53 1.12 1.21
C LEU A 137 -8.44 2.36 0.33
N ASP A 138 -7.33 2.49 -0.41
CA ASP A 138 -7.01 3.64 -1.27
C ASP A 138 -7.12 5.01 -0.55
N GLY A 139 -7.14 5.01 0.79
CA GLY A 139 -7.36 6.18 1.63
C GLY A 139 -8.77 6.78 1.62
N GLU A 140 -9.71 6.19 0.88
CA GLU A 140 -11.09 6.71 0.74
C GLU A 140 -12.09 5.94 1.59
N ARG A 141 -11.93 4.61 1.65
CA ARG A 141 -12.82 3.72 2.41
C ARG A 141 -12.07 3.11 3.57
N ALA A 142 -12.81 2.78 4.63
CA ALA A 142 -12.24 2.14 5.79
C ALA A 142 -13.26 1.32 6.57
N PHE A 143 -12.78 0.30 7.26
CA PHE A 143 -13.56 -0.47 8.22
C PHE A 143 -12.67 -1.05 9.34
N SER A 144 -13.25 -1.21 10.52
CA SER A 144 -12.54 -1.77 11.67
C SER A 144 -12.72 -3.27 11.77
N VAL A 145 -11.69 -3.94 12.28
CA VAL A 145 -11.67 -5.38 12.56
C VAL A 145 -11.24 -5.64 14.00
N THR A 146 -11.67 -6.78 14.52
CA THR A 146 -11.35 -7.24 15.88
C THR A 146 -10.34 -8.38 15.85
N PRO A 147 -9.64 -8.68 16.96
CA PRO A 147 -8.70 -9.81 17.02
C PRO A 147 -9.36 -11.17 16.81
N ALA A 148 -10.69 -11.27 16.93
CA ALA A 148 -11.43 -12.51 16.68
C ALA A 148 -11.61 -12.79 15.18
N GLN A 149 -11.43 -11.77 14.33
CA GLN A 149 -11.60 -11.88 12.88
C GLN A 149 -10.27 -12.16 12.21
N ARG A 150 -10.23 -13.16 11.32
CA ARG A 150 -9.05 -13.46 10.51
C ARG A 150 -9.08 -12.62 9.24
N VAL A 151 -8.10 -11.75 9.10
CA VAL A 151 -7.96 -10.90 7.91
C VAL A 151 -6.84 -11.41 7.02
N GLU A 152 -7.11 -11.48 5.72
CA GLU A 152 -6.14 -11.87 4.71
C GLU A 152 -6.23 -10.93 3.51
N VAL A 153 -5.07 -10.57 2.95
CA VAL A 153 -4.97 -9.69 1.78
C VAL A 153 -4.29 -10.43 0.63
N GLY A 154 -4.93 -10.46 -0.53
CA GLY A 154 -4.39 -11.04 -1.76
C GLY A 154 -4.25 -9.99 -2.86
N VAL A 155 -3.41 -10.25 -3.86
CA VAL A 155 -3.29 -9.43 -5.07
C VAL A 155 -3.75 -10.22 -6.29
N ASN A 156 -4.57 -9.59 -7.14
CA ASN A 156 -5.08 -10.15 -8.38
C ASN A 156 -4.94 -9.17 -9.55
N ARG A 157 -4.96 -9.67 -10.80
CA ARG A 157 -4.91 -8.88 -12.05
C ARG A 157 -6.23 -8.96 -12.83
N ASN A 158 -7.33 -8.77 -12.12
CA ASN A 158 -8.68 -8.69 -12.64
C ASN A 158 -9.31 -7.31 -12.36
N GLY A 159 -8.48 -6.28 -12.15
CA GLY A 159 -8.90 -4.91 -11.89
C GLY A 159 -9.45 -4.21 -13.13
N PRO A 160 -10.02 -3.01 -12.94
CA PRO A 160 -10.53 -2.23 -14.05
C PRO A 160 -9.43 -1.88 -15.07
N PRO A 161 -9.78 -1.77 -16.36
CA PRO A 161 -8.84 -1.30 -17.36
C PRO A 161 -8.48 0.17 -17.11
N VAL A 162 -7.19 0.48 -17.12
CA VAL A 162 -6.65 1.83 -16.97
C VAL A 162 -6.38 2.43 -18.35
N VAL A 163 -6.88 3.65 -18.56
CA VAL A 163 -6.64 4.43 -19.78
C VAL A 163 -5.19 4.89 -19.82
N GLN A 164 -4.55 4.74 -20.99
CA GLN A 164 -3.22 5.31 -21.22
C GLN A 164 -3.38 6.78 -21.57
N VAL A 165 -3.35 7.64 -20.56
CA VAL A 165 -3.67 9.07 -20.69
C VAL A 165 -2.76 9.75 -21.69
N ASP A 166 -1.44 9.56 -21.57
CA ASP A 166 -0.47 10.19 -22.47
C ASP A 166 -0.71 9.78 -23.93
N ALA A 167 -0.88 8.47 -24.19
CA ALA A 167 -1.16 7.97 -25.53
C ALA A 167 -2.48 8.53 -26.09
N ALA A 168 -3.54 8.59 -25.27
CA ALA A 168 -4.83 9.12 -25.69
C ALA A 168 -4.75 10.61 -26.02
N LEU A 169 -4.06 11.40 -25.19
CA LEU A 169 -3.90 12.84 -25.41
C LEU A 169 -2.99 13.14 -26.60
N SER A 170 -1.89 12.41 -26.76
CA SER A 170 -1.01 12.53 -27.94
C SER A 170 -1.78 12.24 -29.22
N GLN A 171 -2.55 11.16 -29.26
CA GLN A 171 -3.34 10.80 -30.45
C GLN A 171 -4.42 11.86 -30.76
N ALA A 172 -5.11 12.37 -29.74
CA ALA A 172 -6.10 13.43 -29.93
C ALA A 172 -5.48 14.73 -30.46
N ALA A 173 -4.26 15.07 -30.03
CA ALA A 173 -3.53 16.23 -30.53
C ALA A 173 -3.08 16.05 -31.99
N GLU A 174 -2.59 14.87 -32.37
CA GLU A 174 -2.21 14.54 -33.74
C GLU A 174 -3.40 14.57 -34.71
N LEU A 175 -4.56 14.06 -34.27
CA LEU A 175 -5.81 14.11 -35.02
C LEU A 175 -6.43 15.51 -35.10
N GLY A 176 -5.84 16.50 -34.42
CA GLY A 176 -6.33 17.87 -34.41
C GLY A 176 -7.65 18.05 -33.65
N ILE A 177 -8.05 17.09 -32.79
CA ILE A 177 -9.31 17.14 -32.02
C ILE A 177 -9.38 18.37 -31.11
N PHE A 178 -8.22 18.91 -30.70
CA PHE A 178 -8.11 20.09 -29.85
C PHE A 178 -7.97 21.42 -30.62
N ARG A 179 -8.13 21.43 -31.94
CA ARG A 179 -8.06 22.66 -32.77
C ARG A 179 -9.46 23.06 -33.21
N GLU A 180 -9.75 24.37 -33.13
CA GLU A 180 -10.93 25.01 -33.73
C GLU A 180 -10.58 25.65 -35.09
#